data_AF-A0A0L7KLT0-F1
#
_entry.id   AF-A0A0L7KLT0-F1
#
_cell.length_a   1.000
_cell.length_b   1.000
_cell.length_c   1.000
_cell.angle_alpha   90.00
_cell.angle_beta   90.00
_cell.angle_gamma   90.00
#
_symmetry.space_group_name_H-M   'P 1'
#
loop_
_entity.id
_entity.type
_entity.pdbx_description
1 polymer ?
#
loop_
_entity_poly.entity_id
_entity_poly.type
_entity_poly.pdbx_seq_one_letter_code
_entity_poly.pdbx_strand_id
1 'polypeptide(L)'
;YLRWFDESTEEFCRLRRKKIEILEKICRGKNDSGQPKYCSRNGCDCEQTINKIGRIRLGNGCTNCLFACNRYIDWINNKKKEFLKQKKKYDKVINRTYSQETGLSNNIINKYDNKFYKELRNQYGSLQNFLQLLNKEKECLEKPHVEGNIKHINFSNANDTFYRSKYCESCPECGVVFKNGQFIEREEDGRCIKEERDRTKEPKITFIDFLLNEEEGNDIVKKLKPFCGHTVSKKYEEIEKWKCSHYEDTDNDCEMQKKW
;
A
#
# COMPACT_ATOMS: atom_id res chain seq x y z
N TYR A 1 19.62 -22.11 -0.23
CA TYR A 1 18.57 -21.34 0.46
C TYR A 1 19.05 -19.92 0.75
N LEU A 2 20.10 -19.72 1.57
CA LEU A 2 20.57 -18.38 1.91
C LEU A 2 20.96 -17.53 0.69
N ARG A 3 21.68 -18.11 -0.27
CA ARG A 3 21.98 -17.42 -1.55
C ARG A 3 20.74 -16.85 -2.23
N TRP A 4 19.64 -17.59 -2.21
CA TRP A 4 18.39 -17.13 -2.81
C TRP A 4 17.69 -16.07 -1.94
N PHE A 5 17.81 -16.16 -0.61
CA PHE A 5 17.26 -15.12 0.27
C PHE A 5 18.01 -13.80 0.09
N ASP A 6 19.35 -13.87 0.03
CA ASP A 6 20.26 -12.76 -0.26
C ASP A 6 19.95 -12.11 -1.61
N GLU A 7 19.95 -12.90 -2.69
CA GLU A 7 19.58 -12.46 -4.04
C GLU A 7 18.17 -11.85 -4.11
N SER A 8 17.20 -12.43 -3.40
CA SER A 8 15.83 -11.88 -3.35
C SER A 8 15.78 -10.52 -2.67
N THR A 9 16.60 -10.26 -1.65
CA THR A 9 16.65 -8.96 -0.97
C THR A 9 17.40 -7.91 -1.77
N GLU A 10 18.52 -8.27 -2.40
CA GLU A 10 19.24 -7.41 -3.34
C GLU A 10 18.32 -6.95 -4.47
N GLU A 11 17.69 -7.92 -5.15
CA GLU A 11 16.80 -7.66 -6.28
C GLU A 11 15.62 -6.78 -5.86
N PHE A 12 15.05 -7.04 -4.68
CA PHE A 12 14.00 -6.21 -4.12
C PHE A 12 14.45 -4.75 -3.93
N CYS A 13 15.61 -4.52 -3.34
CA CYS A 13 16.14 -3.17 -3.08
C CYS A 13 16.33 -2.40 -4.39
N ARG A 14 16.98 -3.02 -5.37
CA ARG A 14 17.22 -2.46 -6.70
C ARG A 14 15.91 -2.16 -7.46
N LEU A 15 14.97 -3.11 -7.48
CA LEU A 15 13.68 -2.93 -8.17
C LEU A 15 12.79 -1.90 -7.48
N ARG A 16 12.79 -1.86 -6.14
CA ARG A 16 12.04 -0.88 -5.36
C ARG A 16 12.50 0.53 -5.69
N ARG A 17 13.82 0.76 -5.76
CA ARG A 17 14.41 2.04 -6.16
C ARG A 17 13.87 2.52 -7.51
N LYS A 18 14.00 1.69 -8.55
CA LYS A 18 13.48 1.99 -9.90
C LYS A 18 11.97 2.25 -9.92
N LYS A 19 11.20 1.45 -9.18
CA LYS A 19 9.74 1.63 -9.10
C LYS A 19 9.36 2.95 -8.45
N ILE A 20 10.06 3.39 -7.41
CA ILE A 20 9.82 4.69 -6.76
C ILE A 20 10.12 5.84 -7.73
N GLU A 21 11.21 5.77 -8.49
CA GLU A 21 11.55 6.77 -9.51
C GLU A 21 10.50 6.84 -10.63
N ILE A 22 9.97 5.69 -11.05
CA ILE A 22 8.86 5.65 -12.02
C ILE A 22 7.60 6.29 -11.44
N LEU A 23 7.26 5.97 -10.19
CA LEU A 23 6.08 6.53 -9.52
C LEU A 23 6.19 8.05 -9.36
N GLU A 24 7.35 8.56 -9.01
CA GLU A 24 7.63 10.00 -8.94
C GLU A 24 7.32 10.65 -10.29
N LYS A 25 7.91 10.17 -11.38
CA LYS A 25 7.70 10.72 -12.73
C LYS A 25 6.23 10.67 -13.14
N ILE A 26 5.54 9.57 -12.87
CA ILE A 26 4.14 9.38 -13.26
C ILE A 26 3.19 10.26 -12.43
N CYS A 27 3.44 10.42 -11.13
CA CYS A 27 2.51 11.05 -10.18
C CYS A 27 2.86 12.51 -9.83
N ARG A 28 4.11 12.94 -10.03
CA ARG A 28 4.66 14.27 -9.71
C ARG A 28 5.42 14.93 -10.86
N GLY A 29 5.55 14.26 -12.00
CA GLY A 29 6.19 14.81 -13.18
C GLY A 29 5.30 15.79 -13.96
N LYS A 30 5.28 15.65 -15.29
CA LYS A 30 4.51 16.52 -16.18
C LYS A 30 3.23 15.83 -16.69
N ASN A 31 2.21 16.62 -16.98
CA ASN A 31 1.01 16.19 -17.71
C ASN A 31 1.25 16.20 -19.23
N ASP A 32 0.23 15.82 -20.00
CA ASP A 32 0.30 15.75 -21.47
C ASP A 32 0.55 17.13 -22.11
N SER A 33 0.19 18.21 -21.40
CA SER A 33 0.44 19.61 -21.78
C SER A 33 1.83 20.12 -21.35
N GLY A 34 2.68 19.28 -20.75
CA GLY A 34 4.02 19.65 -20.29
C GLY A 34 4.07 20.46 -18.99
N GLN A 35 2.93 20.68 -18.32
CA GLN A 35 2.84 21.37 -17.04
C GLN A 35 3.11 20.39 -15.88
N PRO A 36 3.68 20.86 -14.76
CA PRO A 36 3.84 20.03 -13.56
C PRO A 36 2.47 19.57 -13.05
N LYS A 37 2.41 18.40 -12.41
CA LYS A 37 1.17 17.86 -11.84
C LYS A 37 1.39 17.25 -10.47
N TYR A 38 0.33 17.17 -9.67
CA TYR A 38 0.34 16.47 -8.39
C TYR A 38 -0.85 15.52 -8.28
N CYS A 39 -0.59 14.22 -8.35
CA CYS A 39 -1.65 13.20 -8.40
C CYS A 39 -1.79 12.40 -7.11
N SER A 40 -3.00 11.99 -6.75
CA SER A 40 -3.20 10.98 -5.71
C SER A 40 -3.12 9.56 -6.28
N ARG A 41 -2.96 8.58 -5.37
CA ARG A 41 -3.16 7.17 -5.71
C ARG A 41 -4.52 6.88 -6.32
N ASN A 42 -5.56 7.65 -6.01
CA ASN A 42 -6.90 7.42 -6.53
C ASN A 42 -7.11 8.05 -7.92
N GLY A 43 -6.05 8.60 -8.52
CA GLY A 43 -6.11 9.24 -9.83
C GLY A 43 -6.67 10.65 -9.79
N CYS A 44 -6.74 11.26 -8.61
CA CYS A 44 -7.21 12.63 -8.45
C CYS A 44 -6.10 13.63 -8.74
N ASP A 45 -6.46 14.72 -9.40
CA ASP A 45 -5.64 15.91 -9.55
C ASP A 45 -5.72 16.74 -8.26
N CYS A 46 -4.65 16.74 -7.46
CA CYS A 46 -4.65 17.35 -6.14
C CYS A 46 -4.60 18.89 -6.17
N GLU A 47 -4.38 19.52 -7.32
CA GLU A 47 -4.50 20.97 -7.45
C GLU A 47 -5.97 21.43 -7.40
N GLN A 48 -6.87 20.57 -7.88
CA GLN A 48 -8.30 20.83 -7.99
C GLN A 48 -9.16 20.02 -7.02
N THR A 49 -8.61 18.94 -6.48
CA THR A 49 -9.27 18.09 -5.48
C THR A 49 -9.10 18.69 -4.09
N ILE A 50 -10.21 18.87 -3.39
CA ILE A 50 -10.28 19.38 -2.01
C ILE A 50 -11.15 18.41 -1.24
N ASN A 51 -10.49 17.45 -0.57
CA ASN A 51 -11.17 16.37 0.15
C ASN A 51 -12.02 16.91 1.31
N LYS A 52 -11.58 17.97 1.99
CA LYS A 52 -12.28 18.58 3.14
C LYS A 52 -13.71 19.02 2.81
N ILE A 53 -13.94 19.46 1.57
CA ILE A 53 -15.26 19.91 1.09
C ILE A 53 -15.93 18.87 0.16
N GLY A 54 -15.33 17.69 -0.02
CA GLY A 54 -15.83 16.64 -0.91
C GLY A 54 -15.66 16.93 -2.41
N ARG A 55 -14.82 17.90 -2.80
CA ARG A 55 -14.56 18.22 -4.21
C ARG A 55 -13.51 17.26 -4.77
N ILE A 56 -13.92 16.37 -5.66
CA ILE A 56 -13.02 15.40 -6.32
C ILE A 56 -12.85 15.76 -7.79
N ARG A 57 -11.60 15.85 -8.26
CA ARG A 57 -11.29 16.05 -9.67
C ARG A 57 -10.38 14.95 -10.19
N LEU A 58 -10.87 14.20 -11.17
CA LEU A 58 -10.07 13.25 -11.96
C LEU A 58 -9.58 13.94 -13.23
N GLY A 59 -8.43 13.50 -13.76
CA GLY A 59 -7.86 14.03 -15.00
C GLY A 59 -6.41 14.47 -14.83
N ASN A 60 -5.96 15.42 -15.66
CA ASN A 60 -4.60 15.99 -15.62
C ASN A 60 -3.47 14.93 -15.74
N GLY A 61 -3.75 13.80 -16.41
CA GLY A 61 -2.82 12.67 -16.50
C GLY A 61 -2.62 11.90 -15.18
N CYS A 62 -3.48 12.09 -14.18
CA CYS A 62 -3.42 11.40 -12.89
C CYS A 62 -3.98 9.97 -12.92
N THR A 63 -4.76 9.60 -13.94
CA THR A 63 -5.20 8.21 -14.13
C THR A 63 -4.03 7.24 -14.27
N ASN A 64 -2.90 7.69 -14.85
CA ASN A 64 -1.68 6.88 -14.93
C ASN A 64 -1.10 6.62 -13.52
N CYS A 65 -1.21 7.59 -12.61
CA CYS A 65 -0.79 7.42 -11.22
C CYS A 65 -1.64 6.36 -10.51
N LEU A 66 -2.97 6.35 -10.74
CA LEU A 66 -3.87 5.32 -10.21
C LEU A 66 -3.41 3.91 -10.59
N PHE A 67 -3.13 3.68 -11.87
CA PHE A 67 -2.67 2.36 -12.34
C PHE A 67 -1.28 2.00 -11.82
N ALA A 68 -0.34 2.95 -11.84
CA ALA A 68 1.03 2.71 -11.40
C ALA A 68 1.09 2.42 -9.88
N CYS A 69 0.35 3.18 -9.08
CA CYS A 69 0.32 3.01 -7.63
C CYS A 69 -0.32 1.69 -7.21
N ASN A 70 -1.45 1.29 -7.81
CA ASN A 70 -2.06 0.01 -7.47
C ASN A 70 -1.14 -1.17 -7.83
N ARG A 71 -0.54 -1.16 -9.03
CA ARG A 71 0.46 -2.18 -9.41
C ARG A 71 1.67 -2.23 -8.47
N TYR A 72 2.15 -1.08 -8.00
CA TYR A 72 3.23 -1.02 -7.02
C TYR A 72 2.80 -1.60 -5.66
N ILE A 73 1.58 -1.31 -5.21
CA ILE A 73 1.05 -1.80 -3.94
C ILE A 73 0.86 -3.32 -3.99
N ASP A 74 0.36 -3.87 -5.09
CA ASP A 74 0.22 -5.32 -5.24
C ASP A 74 1.60 -5.99 -5.22
N TRP A 75 2.56 -5.40 -5.93
CA TRP A 75 3.94 -5.86 -5.94
C TRP A 75 4.58 -5.80 -4.54
N ILE A 76 4.44 -4.70 -3.80
CA ILE A 76 5.04 -4.57 -2.46
C ILE A 76 4.40 -5.56 -1.48
N ASN A 77 3.09 -5.78 -1.57
CA ASN A 77 2.35 -6.74 -0.75
C ASN A 77 2.80 -8.19 -1.04
N ASN A 78 3.00 -8.53 -2.31
CA ASN A 78 3.51 -9.84 -2.70
C ASN A 78 4.96 -10.04 -2.21
N LYS A 79 5.82 -9.03 -2.36
CA LYS A 79 7.19 -9.08 -1.83
C LYS A 79 7.23 -9.19 -0.31
N LYS A 80 6.32 -8.52 0.42
CA LYS A 80 6.16 -8.69 1.87
C LYS A 80 5.82 -10.15 2.22
N LYS A 81 4.89 -10.78 1.50
CA LYS A 81 4.50 -12.19 1.71
C LYS A 81 5.67 -13.14 1.44
N GLU A 82 6.41 -12.95 0.34
CA GLU A 82 7.62 -13.72 0.01
C GLU A 82 8.66 -13.61 1.12
N PHE A 83 8.97 -12.39 1.55
CA PHE A 83 9.93 -12.12 2.62
C PHE A 83 9.54 -12.79 3.94
N LEU A 84 8.26 -12.72 4.34
CA LEU A 84 7.77 -13.40 5.54
C LEU A 84 7.90 -14.93 5.46
N LYS A 85 7.70 -15.53 4.28
CA LYS A 85 7.96 -16.96 4.05
C LYS A 85 9.45 -17.29 4.17
N GLN A 86 10.32 -16.45 3.61
CA GLN A 86 11.77 -16.60 3.74
C GLN A 86 12.20 -16.51 5.21
N LYS A 87 11.72 -15.53 5.99
CA LYS A 87 11.99 -15.43 7.45
C LYS A 87 11.62 -16.71 8.19
N LYS A 88 10.40 -17.22 7.99
CA LYS A 88 9.94 -18.48 8.61
C LYS A 88 10.82 -19.68 8.23
N LYS A 89 11.36 -19.69 7.00
CA LYS A 89 12.27 -20.74 6.55
C LYS A 89 13.65 -20.60 7.17
N TYR A 90 14.15 -19.37 7.37
CA TYR A 90 15.42 -19.11 8.06
C TYR A 90 15.38 -19.67 9.47
N ASP A 91 14.32 -19.37 10.22
CA ASP A 91 14.13 -19.85 11.60
C ASP A 91 14.13 -21.38 11.67
N LYS A 92 13.51 -22.05 10.69
CA LYS A 92 13.53 -23.52 10.62
C LYS A 92 14.91 -24.08 10.30
N VAL A 93 15.66 -23.43 9.42
CA VAL A 93 16.98 -23.89 9.00
C VAL A 93 18.03 -23.66 10.09
N ILE A 94 17.96 -22.52 10.79
CA ILE A 94 18.91 -22.18 11.86
C ILE A 94 18.68 -23.06 13.11
N ASN A 95 17.41 -23.33 13.45
CA ASN A 95 17.04 -24.14 14.62
C ASN A 95 17.09 -25.65 14.37
N ARG A 96 17.26 -26.10 13.11
CA ARG A 96 17.45 -27.52 12.83
C ARG A 96 18.75 -27.99 13.47
N THR A 97 18.63 -28.75 14.55
CA THR A 97 19.65 -29.71 14.96
C THR A 97 19.66 -30.79 13.91
N TYR A 98 20.72 -30.84 13.11
CA TYR A 98 20.97 -32.03 12.29
C TYR A 98 21.43 -33.12 13.26
N SER A 99 20.48 -33.83 13.85
CA SER A 99 20.76 -35.05 14.59
C SER A 99 21.43 -36.02 13.62
N GLN A 100 22.60 -36.52 14.01
CA GLN A 100 23.22 -37.69 13.36
C GLN A 100 22.38 -38.92 13.70
N GLU A 101 21.14 -39.02 13.22
CA GLU A 101 20.34 -40.24 13.37
C GLU A 101 20.34 -40.99 12.04
N THR A 102 21.30 -41.92 11.99
CA THR A 102 21.18 -43.28 11.47
C THR A 102 20.38 -43.50 10.18
N GLY A 103 21.14 -43.79 9.12
CA GLY A 103 20.69 -44.73 8.09
C GLY A 103 19.82 -44.11 7.00
N LEU A 104 20.45 -43.48 6.01
CA LEU A 104 20.06 -43.63 4.60
C LEU A 104 21.19 -43.04 3.73
N SER A 105 21.70 -43.90 2.86
CA SER A 105 22.78 -43.66 1.90
C SER A 105 22.53 -42.42 1.02
N ASN A 106 23.03 -41.24 1.42
CA ASN A 106 23.38 -40.09 0.56
C ASN A 106 24.19 -39.02 1.35
N ASN A 107 25.34 -39.44 1.86
CA ASN A 107 26.09 -38.78 2.95
C ASN A 107 26.96 -37.56 2.58
N ILE A 108 26.96 -37.07 1.35
CA ILE A 108 27.84 -35.95 0.94
C ILE A 108 27.13 -34.60 1.09
N ILE A 109 25.83 -34.52 0.82
CA ILE A 109 25.06 -33.26 0.92
C ILE A 109 24.86 -32.83 2.38
N ASN A 110 24.82 -33.77 3.32
CA ASN A 110 24.54 -33.49 4.73
C ASN A 110 25.74 -32.89 5.50
N LYS A 111 26.99 -33.22 5.15
CA LYS A 111 28.16 -32.80 5.94
C LYS A 111 28.59 -31.35 5.68
N TYR A 112 28.58 -30.91 4.42
CA TYR A 112 28.99 -29.55 4.05
C TYR A 112 27.98 -28.51 4.52
N ASP A 113 26.68 -28.79 4.35
CA ASP A 113 25.61 -27.93 4.85
C ASP A 113 25.66 -27.81 6.38
N ASN A 114 25.96 -28.90 7.09
CA ASN A 114 26.06 -28.86 8.56
C ASN A 114 27.21 -28.02 9.08
N LYS A 115 28.40 -28.10 8.45
CA LYS A 115 29.53 -27.24 8.84
C LYS A 115 29.20 -25.78 8.60
N PHE A 116 28.61 -25.47 7.44
CA PHE A 116 28.21 -24.11 7.09
C PHE A 116 27.13 -23.56 8.04
N TYR A 117 26.05 -24.30 8.31
CA TYR A 117 25.00 -23.86 9.24
C TYR A 117 25.44 -23.83 10.71
N LYS A 118 26.50 -24.56 11.09
CA LYS A 118 27.12 -24.44 12.40
C LYS A 118 27.86 -23.09 12.53
N GLU A 119 28.69 -22.73 11.55
CA GLU A 119 29.35 -21.42 11.52
C GLU A 119 28.35 -20.26 11.43
N LEU A 120 27.32 -20.42 10.58
CA LEU A 120 26.24 -19.44 10.46
C LEU A 120 25.50 -19.25 11.78
N ARG A 121 25.26 -20.31 12.56
CA ARG A 121 24.65 -20.20 13.90
C ARG A 121 25.53 -19.43 14.88
N ASN A 122 26.85 -19.66 14.83
CA ASN A 122 27.78 -18.98 15.74
C ASN A 122 27.81 -17.46 15.48
N GLN A 123 27.74 -17.04 14.22
CA GLN A 123 27.84 -15.61 13.84
C GLN A 123 26.47 -14.92 13.71
N TYR A 124 25.48 -15.61 13.14
CA TYR A 124 24.16 -15.11 12.75
C TYR A 124 23.03 -16.01 13.29
N GLY A 125 23.22 -16.58 14.48
CA GLY A 125 22.26 -17.48 15.12
C GLY A 125 20.89 -16.87 15.35
N SER A 126 20.80 -15.53 15.43
CA SER A 126 19.52 -14.83 15.42
C SER A 126 19.15 -14.39 14.00
N LEU A 127 17.87 -14.51 13.65
CA LEU A 127 17.30 -13.93 12.43
C LEU A 127 17.62 -12.43 12.34
N GLN A 128 17.63 -11.72 13.47
CA GLN A 128 17.88 -10.29 13.51
C GLN A 128 19.30 -9.92 13.04
N ASN A 129 20.32 -10.69 13.42
CA ASN A 129 21.70 -10.47 12.96
C ASN A 129 21.81 -10.70 11.45
N PHE A 130 21.14 -11.73 10.93
CA PHE A 130 21.11 -11.99 9.48
C PHE A 130 20.42 -10.85 8.71
N LEU A 131 19.28 -10.34 9.20
CA LEU A 131 18.59 -9.22 8.54
C LEU A 131 19.41 -7.92 8.58
N GLN A 132 20.21 -7.69 9.64
CA GLN A 132 21.15 -6.57 9.68
C GLN A 132 22.24 -6.68 8.61
N LEU A 133 22.65 -7.90 8.26
CA LEU A 133 23.57 -8.16 7.16
C LEU A 133 22.93 -7.74 5.82
N LEU A 134 21.69 -8.18 5.55
CA LEU A 134 20.96 -7.81 4.33
C LEU A 134 20.74 -6.29 4.21
N ASN A 135 20.53 -5.61 5.34
CA ASN A 135 20.42 -4.15 5.36
C ASN A 135 21.70 -3.41 4.95
N LYS A 136 22.88 -4.06 5.04
CA LYS A 136 24.18 -3.47 4.67
C LYS A 136 24.54 -3.68 3.21
N GLU A 137 23.72 -4.38 2.44
CA GLU A 137 23.96 -4.54 1.02
C GLU A 137 23.94 -3.20 0.29
N LYS A 138 24.87 -3.03 -0.63
CA LYS A 138 25.05 -1.78 -1.39
C LYS A 138 23.75 -1.30 -2.03
N GLU A 139 23.02 -2.20 -2.68
CA GLU A 139 21.78 -1.89 -3.37
C GLU A 139 20.65 -1.44 -2.43
N CYS A 140 20.68 -1.89 -1.17
CA CYS A 140 19.74 -1.49 -0.12
C CYS A 140 20.11 -0.19 0.59
N LEU A 141 21.39 0.20 0.52
CA LEU A 141 21.88 1.49 1.03
C LEU A 141 21.63 2.64 0.04
N GLU A 142 21.63 2.35 -1.27
CA GLU A 142 21.35 3.31 -2.32
C GLU A 142 19.91 3.86 -2.24
N LYS A 143 19.78 5.20 -2.25
CA LYS A 143 18.49 5.89 -2.27
C LYS A 143 18.02 6.10 -3.72
N PRO A 144 16.69 6.11 -3.96
CA PRO A 144 16.16 6.57 -5.24
C PRO A 144 16.50 8.04 -5.50
N HIS A 145 16.77 8.36 -6.76
CA HIS A 145 17.07 9.72 -7.20
C HIS A 145 15.79 10.53 -7.38
N VAL A 146 15.10 10.82 -6.28
CA VAL A 146 13.83 11.53 -6.25
C VAL A 146 13.82 12.59 -5.15
N GLU A 147 13.03 13.64 -5.32
CA GLU A 147 12.90 14.69 -4.31
C GLU A 147 12.25 14.18 -3.02
N GLY A 148 12.68 14.72 -1.88
CA GLY A 148 12.11 14.50 -0.55
C GLY A 148 12.45 13.17 0.13
N ASN A 149 11.97 13.00 1.38
CA ASN A 149 12.40 11.91 2.23
C ASN A 149 11.75 10.56 1.87
N ILE A 150 12.56 9.62 1.39
CA ILE A 150 12.20 8.21 1.22
C ILE A 150 12.80 7.44 2.41
N LYS A 151 11.97 6.69 3.14
CA LYS A 151 12.45 5.83 4.23
C LYS A 151 13.47 4.83 3.70
N HIS A 152 14.53 4.65 4.48
CA HIS A 152 15.53 3.62 4.25
C HIS A 152 14.92 2.22 4.42
N ILE A 153 15.43 1.27 3.66
CA ILE A 153 15.07 -0.14 3.81
C ILE A 153 15.65 -0.63 5.13
N ASN A 154 14.82 -1.32 5.91
CA ASN A 154 15.23 -1.96 7.14
C ASN A 154 14.45 -3.25 7.32
N PHE A 155 15.02 -4.38 6.88
CA PHE A 155 14.39 -5.69 6.95
C PHE A 155 14.10 -6.15 8.39
N SER A 156 14.76 -5.58 9.40
CA SER A 156 14.43 -5.80 10.82
C SER A 156 13.05 -5.23 11.16
N ASN A 157 12.64 -4.13 10.52
CA ASN A 157 11.28 -3.59 10.60
C ASN A 157 10.55 -3.73 9.25
N ALA A 158 9.78 -4.81 9.10
CA ALA A 158 9.06 -5.09 7.86
C ALA A 158 8.11 -3.94 7.46
N ASN A 159 7.53 -3.21 8.41
CA ASN A 159 6.62 -2.11 8.09
C ASN A 159 7.35 -0.90 7.50
N ASP A 160 8.60 -0.66 7.86
CA ASP A 160 9.43 0.41 7.27
C ASP A 160 10.00 0.03 5.90
N THR A 161 10.03 -1.26 5.56
CA THR A 161 10.53 -1.74 4.25
C THR A 161 9.42 -1.85 3.22
N PHE A 162 8.31 -2.48 3.61
CA PHE A 162 7.18 -2.78 2.72
C PHE A 162 6.07 -1.74 2.88
N TYR A 163 6.43 -0.46 2.84
CA TYR A 163 5.49 0.66 2.90
C TYR A 163 5.10 1.17 1.51
N ARG A 164 3.96 1.85 1.46
CA ARG A 164 3.46 2.50 0.24
C ARG A 164 4.36 3.68 -0.11
N SER A 165 4.55 3.93 -1.41
CA SER A 165 5.29 5.12 -1.83
C SER A 165 4.54 6.38 -1.41
N LYS A 166 5.26 7.43 -0.97
CA LYS A 166 4.67 8.74 -0.68
C LYS A 166 3.99 9.38 -1.90
N TYR A 167 4.39 8.96 -3.11
CA TYR A 167 3.76 9.39 -4.37
C TYR A 167 2.39 8.74 -4.60
N CYS A 168 2.07 7.71 -3.81
CA CYS A 168 0.82 6.97 -3.82
C CYS A 168 -0.03 7.24 -2.58
N GLU A 169 0.13 8.42 -1.99
CA GLU A 169 -0.76 8.90 -0.93
C GLU A 169 -2.02 9.55 -1.53
N SER A 170 -3.01 9.77 -0.67
CA SER A 170 -4.18 10.59 -0.99
C SER A 170 -3.78 12.06 -1.19
N CYS A 171 -4.65 12.85 -1.82
CA CYS A 171 -4.44 14.30 -1.82
C CYS A 171 -4.50 14.84 -0.38
N PRO A 172 -3.72 15.89 -0.06
CA PRO A 172 -3.92 16.67 1.16
C PRO A 172 -5.37 17.14 1.27
N GLU A 173 -5.84 17.41 2.49
CA GLU A 173 -7.26 17.73 2.74
C GLU A 173 -7.73 18.94 1.92
N CYS A 174 -6.90 19.98 1.82
CA CYS A 174 -7.14 21.19 1.05
C CYS A 174 -6.60 21.15 -0.39
N GLY A 175 -6.04 20.01 -0.81
CA GLY A 175 -5.26 19.92 -2.04
C GLY A 175 -3.92 20.65 -1.96
N VAL A 176 -3.31 20.89 -3.12
CA VAL A 176 -2.02 21.57 -3.26
C VAL A 176 -2.12 22.79 -4.18
N VAL A 177 -1.10 23.63 -4.15
CA VAL A 177 -0.91 24.73 -5.09
C VAL A 177 0.54 24.77 -5.54
N PHE A 178 0.76 25.02 -6.83
CA PHE A 178 2.10 25.21 -7.38
C PHE A 178 2.57 26.65 -7.15
N LYS A 179 3.60 26.85 -6.33
CA LYS A 179 4.23 28.16 -6.05
C LYS A 179 5.74 28.03 -6.08
N ASN A 180 6.43 29.01 -6.67
CA ASN A 180 7.90 29.08 -6.72
C ASN A 180 8.58 27.79 -7.22
N GLY A 181 7.98 27.11 -8.19
CA GLY A 181 8.54 25.88 -8.76
C GLY A 181 8.23 24.60 -7.98
N GLN A 182 7.47 24.66 -6.89
CA GLN A 182 7.15 23.50 -6.05
C GLN A 182 5.66 23.44 -5.71
N PHE A 183 5.15 22.23 -5.49
CA PHE A 183 3.84 22.02 -4.88
C PHE A 183 3.92 22.16 -3.36
N ILE A 184 3.08 23.03 -2.80
CA ILE A 184 2.87 23.15 -1.37
C ILE A 184 1.43 22.81 -1.03
N GLU A 185 1.21 22.27 0.17
CA GLU A 185 -0.16 22.07 0.68
C GLU A 185 -0.87 23.43 0.77
N ARG A 186 -2.14 23.45 0.37
CA ARG A 186 -2.94 24.66 0.47
C ARG A 186 -3.28 24.90 1.94
N GLU A 187 -3.20 26.16 2.36
CA GLU A 187 -3.69 26.60 3.67
C GLU A 187 -5.21 26.39 3.77
N GLU A 188 -5.73 26.40 5.00
CA GLU A 188 -7.17 26.38 5.24
C GLU A 188 -7.81 27.75 4.92
N ASP A 189 -7.75 28.13 3.64
CA ASP A 189 -8.35 29.35 3.11
C ASP A 189 -9.81 29.11 2.68
N GLY A 190 -10.48 30.16 2.20
CA GLY A 190 -11.88 30.10 1.78
C GLY A 190 -12.22 29.01 0.76
N ARG A 191 -11.25 28.49 -0.01
CA ARG A 191 -11.50 27.35 -0.93
C ARG A 191 -11.49 26.00 -0.21
N CYS A 192 -10.83 25.90 0.94
CA CYS A 192 -10.81 24.69 1.77
C CYS A 192 -11.89 24.68 2.86
N ILE A 193 -12.54 25.82 3.11
CA ILE A 193 -13.65 25.91 4.05
C ILE A 193 -14.92 25.38 3.38
N LYS A 194 -15.57 24.41 4.03
CA LYS A 194 -16.89 23.94 3.61
C LYS A 194 -17.88 25.03 3.97
N GLU A 195 -18.40 25.73 2.97
CA GLU A 195 -19.51 26.66 3.19
C GLU A 195 -20.73 25.88 3.72
N GLU A 196 -21.37 26.41 4.75
CA GLU A 196 -22.65 25.89 5.21
C GLU A 196 -23.66 26.09 4.08
N ARG A 197 -24.23 24.99 3.60
CA ARG A 197 -25.30 25.04 2.60
C ARG A 197 -26.57 25.51 3.30
N ASP A 198 -27.14 26.61 2.85
CA ASP A 198 -28.44 27.08 3.33
C ASP A 198 -29.54 26.17 2.79
N ARG A 199 -29.87 25.14 3.59
CA ARG A 199 -30.85 24.12 3.27
C ARG A 199 -32.21 24.53 3.82
N THR A 200 -32.89 25.41 3.09
CA THR A 200 -34.24 25.89 3.46
C THR A 200 -35.36 24.89 3.12
N LYS A 201 -35.09 23.91 2.24
CA LYS A 201 -36.06 22.91 1.77
C LYS A 201 -35.86 21.56 2.44
N GLU A 202 -36.96 20.81 2.61
CA GLU A 202 -36.87 19.41 3.05
C GLU A 202 -36.21 18.55 1.96
N PRO A 203 -35.19 17.75 2.31
CA PRO A 203 -34.51 16.91 1.34
C PRO A 203 -35.35 15.69 0.99
N LYS A 204 -35.25 15.24 -0.25
CA LYS A 204 -35.66 13.89 -0.64
C LYS A 204 -34.60 12.90 -0.15
N ILE A 205 -34.98 12.04 0.79
CA ILE A 205 -34.07 11.05 1.38
C ILE A 205 -34.11 9.75 0.55
N THR A 206 -32.93 9.24 0.21
CA THR A 206 -32.73 7.92 -0.41
C THR A 206 -31.77 7.11 0.46
N PHE A 207 -32.13 5.87 0.76
CA PHE A 207 -31.23 4.92 1.42
C PHE A 207 -30.59 4.03 0.37
N ILE A 208 -29.26 3.96 0.38
CA ILE A 208 -28.47 3.10 -0.50
C ILE A 208 -27.79 2.05 0.38
N ASP A 209 -28.08 0.78 0.10
CA ASP A 209 -27.42 -0.34 0.74
C ASP A 209 -26.13 -0.65 -0.05
N PHE A 210 -24.97 -0.44 0.58
CA PHE A 210 -23.66 -0.69 -0.01
C PHE A 210 -23.00 -1.93 0.61
N LEU A 211 -22.46 -2.78 -0.25
CA LEU A 211 -21.85 -4.04 0.15
C LEU A 211 -20.33 -3.88 0.14
N LEU A 212 -19.76 -3.56 1.31
CA LEU A 212 -18.32 -3.38 1.49
C LEU A 212 -17.59 -4.72 1.43
N ASN A 213 -16.55 -4.81 0.60
CA ASN A 213 -15.61 -5.93 0.62
C ASN A 213 -14.39 -5.50 1.44
N GLU A 214 -14.13 -6.17 2.56
CA GLU A 214 -12.99 -5.84 3.42
C GLU A 214 -11.73 -6.55 2.94
N GLU A 215 -11.87 -7.79 2.46
CA GLU A 215 -10.78 -8.58 1.88
C GLU A 215 -11.05 -9.03 0.42
N GLU A 216 -10.02 -8.89 -0.42
CA GLU A 216 -10.06 -9.33 -1.82
C GLU A 216 -10.24 -10.87 -1.92
N GLY A 217 -11.23 -11.31 -2.71
CA GLY A 217 -11.45 -12.71 -3.07
C GLY A 217 -12.26 -13.57 -2.09
N ASN A 218 -12.14 -13.36 -0.78
CA ASN A 218 -12.86 -14.19 0.22
C ASN A 218 -14.22 -13.64 0.63
N ASP A 219 -14.36 -12.32 0.66
CA ASP A 219 -15.55 -11.67 1.24
C ASP A 219 -16.75 -11.68 0.29
N ILE A 220 -16.54 -11.36 -0.98
CA ILE A 220 -17.67 -11.11 -1.87
C ILE A 220 -18.52 -12.36 -2.10
N VAL A 221 -17.91 -13.54 -2.23
CA VAL A 221 -18.65 -14.81 -2.40
C VAL A 221 -19.41 -15.16 -1.12
N LYS A 222 -18.80 -14.96 0.07
CA LYS A 222 -19.48 -15.19 1.35
C LYS A 222 -20.63 -14.21 1.57
N LYS A 223 -20.46 -12.95 1.19
CA LYS A 223 -21.43 -11.87 1.32
C LYS A 223 -22.55 -11.93 0.28
N LEU A 224 -22.31 -12.53 -0.90
CA LEU A 224 -23.32 -12.72 -1.96
C LEU A 224 -24.12 -14.03 -1.82
N LYS A 225 -23.55 -15.09 -1.23
CA LYS A 225 -24.27 -16.37 -0.97
C LYS A 225 -25.68 -16.20 -0.38
N PRO A 226 -25.93 -15.28 0.58
CA PRO A 226 -27.26 -15.04 1.14
C PRO A 226 -28.26 -14.45 0.15
N PHE A 227 -27.80 -13.67 -0.83
CA PHE A 227 -28.65 -13.12 -1.90
C PHE A 227 -29.07 -14.18 -2.91
N CYS A 228 -28.32 -15.27 -3.01
CA CYS A 228 -28.59 -16.40 -3.91
C CYS A 228 -29.38 -17.55 -3.25
N GLY A 229 -29.76 -17.43 -1.97
CA GLY A 229 -30.51 -18.46 -1.23
C GLY A 229 -31.97 -18.09 -0.99
N HIS A 230 -32.89 -19.05 -1.13
CA HIS A 230 -34.35 -18.88 -1.02
C HIS A 230 -34.90 -18.67 0.41
N THR A 231 -34.11 -18.22 1.37
CA THR A 231 -34.56 -17.98 2.75
C THR A 231 -34.35 -16.52 3.17
N VAL A 232 -35.47 -15.82 3.25
CA VAL A 232 -35.63 -14.42 3.65
C VAL A 232 -35.25 -14.23 5.13
N SER A 233 -34.68 -13.06 5.42
CA SER A 233 -34.54 -12.45 6.76
C SER A 233 -33.35 -12.88 7.62
N LYS A 234 -32.18 -12.30 7.33
CA LYS A 234 -31.35 -11.74 8.41
C LYS A 234 -30.96 -10.32 8.01
N LYS A 235 -31.21 -9.37 8.91
CA LYS A 235 -30.75 -7.98 8.81
C LYS A 235 -29.23 -8.03 8.93
N TYR A 236 -28.52 -8.00 7.80
CA TYR A 236 -27.06 -8.13 7.78
C TYR A 236 -26.41 -6.88 8.38
N GLU A 237 -25.64 -7.06 9.46
CA GLU A 237 -24.87 -6.01 10.13
C GLU A 237 -23.70 -5.47 9.27
N GLU A 238 -23.36 -6.18 8.20
CA GLU A 238 -22.25 -5.89 7.27
C GLU A 238 -22.69 -5.11 6.00
N ILE A 239 -23.99 -4.87 5.81
CA ILE A 239 -24.46 -3.95 4.77
C ILE A 239 -24.32 -2.54 5.30
N GLU A 240 -23.45 -1.76 4.68
CA GLU A 240 -23.28 -0.36 5.02
C GLU A 240 -24.42 0.44 4.41
N LYS A 241 -25.24 1.04 5.26
CA LYS A 241 -26.34 1.90 4.81
C LYS A 241 -25.86 3.32 4.67
N TRP A 242 -26.05 3.88 3.49
CA TRP A 242 -25.81 5.28 3.19
C TRP A 242 -27.15 6.00 3.15
N LYS A 243 -27.28 7.09 3.91
CA LYS A 243 -28.41 8.00 3.81
C LYS A 243 -27.99 9.15 2.93
N CYS A 244 -28.55 9.21 1.73
CA CYS A 244 -28.35 10.30 0.80
C CYS A 244 -29.52 11.27 0.86
N SER A 245 -29.23 12.55 1.11
CA SER A 245 -30.18 13.65 1.15
C SER A 245 -30.03 14.49 -0.11
N HIS A 246 -31.09 14.59 -0.91
CA HIS A 246 -31.14 15.38 -2.13
C HIS A 246 -31.96 16.65 -1.88
N TYR A 247 -31.30 17.79 -1.83
CA TYR A 247 -31.95 19.09 -1.63
C TYR A 247 -32.31 19.71 -2.99
N GLU A 248 -31.35 19.77 -3.92
CA GLU A 248 -31.50 20.25 -5.31
C GLU A 248 -30.52 19.52 -6.24
N ASP A 249 -30.62 19.71 -7.57
CA ASP A 249 -29.81 18.98 -8.58
C ASP A 249 -28.29 19.06 -8.33
N THR A 250 -27.82 20.10 -7.65
CA THR A 250 -26.40 20.32 -7.33
C THR A 250 -26.07 20.21 -5.83
N ASP A 251 -27.08 20.04 -4.97
CA ASP A 251 -26.92 19.90 -3.51
C ASP A 251 -27.39 18.51 -3.06
N ASN A 252 -26.45 17.57 -3.18
CA ASN A 252 -26.58 16.20 -2.68
C ASN A 252 -25.56 15.96 -1.57
N ASP A 253 -25.95 15.17 -0.58
CA ASP A 253 -25.09 14.78 0.54
C ASP A 253 -25.37 13.33 0.92
N CYS A 254 -24.33 12.56 1.19
CA CYS A 254 -24.46 11.13 1.51
C CYS A 254 -23.63 10.82 2.75
N GLU A 255 -24.29 10.30 3.77
CA GLU A 255 -23.67 9.99 5.04
C GLU A 255 -23.78 8.50 5.34
N MET A 256 -22.64 7.89 5.70
CA MET A 256 -22.59 6.56 6.25
C MET A 256 -23.35 6.54 7.58
N GLN A 257 -24.32 5.63 7.71
CA GLN A 257 -25.13 5.53 8.92
C GLN A 257 -24.43 4.76 10.05
N LYS A 258 -23.33 4.06 9.73
CA LYS A 258 -22.48 3.36 10.69
C LYS A 258 -21.17 4.13 10.82
N LYS A 259 -20.88 4.68 12.00
CA LYS A 259 -19.57 5.23 12.33
C LYS A 259 -18.71 4.09 12.91
N TRP A 260 -17.52 3.90 12.37
CA TRP A 260 -16.55 2.87 12.80
C TRP A 260 -15.67 3.39 13.94
#